data_AF-A0A7C2I0R6-F1
#
_entry.id   AF-A0A7C2I0R6-F1
#
_cell.length_a   1.000
_cell.length_b   1.000
_cell.length_c   1.000
_cell.angle_alpha   90.00
_cell.angle_beta   90.00
_cell.angle_gamma   90.00
#
_symmetry.space_group_name_H-M   'P 1'
#
loop_
_entity.id
_entity.type
_entity.pdbx_description
1 polymer ?
#
loop_
_entity_poly.entity_id
_entity_poly.type
_entity_poly.pdbx_seq_one_letter_code
_entity_poly.pdbx_strand_id
1 'polypeptide(L)'
;MNGINKMLAGLTLCAALSASALHAEDRAERKGLGKLWWSSVAAVVAGSALDAHSSWGRQELNPVLRGANGEFGMRAVAIKAAIAGGVVGVQYLLLRKNPGAAGHAAVANFAMAGVFGGVAYYNHTNHRAFPLPAAPSRPTYLAAAGGTAAE
;
A
#
# COMPACT_ATOMS: atom_id res chain seq x y z
N MET A 1 5.11 -16.69 11.02
CA MET A 1 3.80 -16.08 10.73
C MET A 1 3.32 -16.56 9.37
N ASN A 2 2.30 -17.42 9.36
CA ASN A 2 1.88 -18.20 8.18
C ASN A 2 1.10 -17.31 7.19
N GLY A 3 1.17 -17.62 5.89
CA GLY A 3 0.57 -16.81 4.81
C GLY A 3 -0.93 -16.51 4.97
N ILE A 4 -1.65 -17.36 5.68
CA ILE A 4 -3.07 -17.18 6.01
C ILE A 4 -3.30 -15.94 6.90
N ASN A 5 -2.44 -15.69 7.89
CA ASN A 5 -2.55 -14.50 8.74
C ASN A 5 -2.25 -13.22 7.95
N LYS A 6 -1.45 -13.32 6.87
CA LYS A 6 -1.15 -12.19 5.98
C LYS A 6 -2.33 -11.89 5.05
N MET A 7 -3.02 -12.91 4.52
CA MET A 7 -4.27 -12.72 3.77
C MET A 7 -5.38 -12.16 4.67
N LEU A 8 -5.52 -12.66 5.90
CA LEU A 8 -6.48 -12.11 6.86
C LEU A 8 -6.17 -10.66 7.22
N ALA A 9 -4.90 -10.29 7.40
CA ALA A 9 -4.49 -8.90 7.65
C ALA A 9 -4.77 -7.98 6.44
N GLY A 10 -4.51 -8.45 5.22
CA GLY A 10 -4.84 -7.71 4.00
C GLY A 10 -6.34 -7.54 3.78
N LEU A 11 -7.13 -8.59 4.06
CA LEU A 11 -8.58 -8.55 3.94
C LEU A 11 -9.22 -7.65 5.00
N THR A 12 -8.70 -7.69 6.24
CA THR A 12 -9.16 -6.79 7.31
C THR A 12 -8.75 -5.35 7.08
N LEU A 13 -7.55 -5.09 6.53
CA LEU A 13 -7.14 -3.75 6.14
C LEU A 13 -8.01 -3.21 4.99
N CYS A 14 -8.28 -4.02 3.94
CA CYS A 14 -9.21 -3.67 2.87
C CYS A 14 -10.63 -3.42 3.40
N ALA A 15 -11.15 -4.30 4.26
CA ALA A 15 -12.49 -4.13 4.84
C ALA A 15 -12.57 -2.88 5.73
N ALA A 16 -11.54 -2.59 6.52
CA ALA A 16 -11.47 -1.39 7.34
C ALA A 16 -11.36 -0.10 6.50
N LEU A 17 -10.60 -0.12 5.41
CA LEU A 17 -10.49 0.99 4.46
C LEU A 17 -11.80 1.21 3.70
N SER A 18 -12.48 0.13 3.29
CA SER A 18 -13.79 0.20 2.64
C SER A 18 -14.87 0.71 3.60
N ALA A 19 -14.88 0.26 4.85
CA ALA A 19 -15.84 0.71 5.86
C ALA A 19 -15.65 2.17 6.26
N SER A 20 -14.41 2.65 6.32
CA SER A 20 -14.10 4.07 6.57
C SER A 20 -14.36 4.95 5.36
N ALA A 21 -14.20 4.43 4.13
CA ALA A 21 -14.64 5.11 2.91
C ALA A 21 -16.17 5.27 2.87
N LEU A 22 -16.95 4.22 3.18
CA LEU A 22 -18.41 4.27 3.30
C LEU A 22 -18.88 5.27 4.37
N HIS A 23 -18.24 5.29 5.54
CA HIS A 23 -18.53 6.28 6.59
C HIS A 23 -18.14 7.71 6.19
N ALA A 24 -17.11 7.86 5.34
CA ALA A 24 -16.70 9.15 4.84
C ALA A 24 -17.67 9.69 3.77
N GLU A 25 -18.23 8.83 2.91
CA GLU A 25 -19.29 9.20 1.95
C GLU A 25 -20.53 9.75 2.64
N ASP A 26 -21.01 9.10 3.72
CA ASP A 26 -22.19 9.55 4.48
C ASP A 26 -21.96 10.90 5.19
N ARG A 27 -20.73 11.14 5.67
CA ARG A 27 -20.36 12.43 6.29
C ARG A 27 -20.15 13.54 5.26
N ALA A 28 -19.78 13.19 4.03
CA ALA A 28 -19.52 14.11 2.93
C ALA A 28 -20.77 14.77 2.36
N GLU A 29 -21.81 13.96 2.21
CA GLU A 29 -23.13 14.39 1.72
C GLU A 29 -23.66 15.56 2.55
N ARG A 30 -23.37 15.55 3.86
CA ARG A 30 -23.78 16.60 4.80
C ARG A 30 -22.98 17.90 4.69
N LYS A 31 -21.84 17.93 3.99
CA LYS A 31 -20.90 19.08 3.97
C LYS A 31 -20.58 19.67 2.59
N GLY A 32 -21.30 19.29 1.54
CA GLY A 32 -21.15 19.89 0.20
C GLY A 32 -19.93 19.40 -0.61
N LEU A 33 -19.19 18.42 -0.10
CA LEU A 33 -18.17 17.70 -0.86
C LEU A 33 -18.86 16.54 -1.58
N GLY A 34 -19.01 16.64 -2.91
CA GLY A 34 -19.79 15.67 -3.69
C GLY A 34 -19.30 14.23 -3.55
N LYS A 35 -20.23 13.26 -3.65
CA LYS A 35 -19.97 11.80 -3.57
C LYS A 35 -18.80 11.34 -4.44
N LEU A 36 -18.69 11.92 -5.64
CA LEU A 36 -17.63 11.61 -6.60
C LEU A 36 -16.20 11.85 -6.04
N TRP A 37 -16.01 12.87 -5.21
CA TRP A 37 -14.69 13.13 -4.64
C TRP A 37 -14.33 12.07 -3.60
N TRP A 38 -15.26 11.65 -2.75
CA TRP A 38 -14.97 10.59 -1.78
C TRP A 38 -14.77 9.22 -2.40
N SER A 39 -15.56 8.86 -3.42
CA SER A 39 -15.32 7.63 -4.17
C SER A 39 -13.93 7.64 -4.84
N SER A 40 -13.47 8.80 -5.32
CA SER A 40 -12.11 8.94 -5.85
C SER A 40 -11.02 8.80 -4.77
N VAL A 41 -11.25 9.32 -3.56
CA VAL A 41 -10.34 9.14 -2.42
C VAL A 41 -10.27 7.66 -2.03
N ALA A 42 -11.41 6.97 -2.00
CA ALA A 42 -11.47 5.53 -1.75
C ALA A 42 -10.67 4.74 -2.81
N ALA A 43 -10.76 5.13 -4.09
CA ALA A 43 -9.97 4.53 -5.16
C ALA A 43 -8.46 4.74 -4.97
N VAL A 44 -8.01 5.94 -4.58
CA VAL A 44 -6.60 6.21 -4.26
C VAL A 44 -6.12 5.35 -3.11
N VAL A 45 -6.94 5.21 -2.06
CA VAL A 45 -6.63 4.37 -0.89
C VAL A 45 -6.47 2.91 -1.31
N ALA A 46 -7.41 2.38 -2.09
CA ALA A 46 -7.35 1.01 -2.59
C ALA A 46 -6.13 0.78 -3.48
N GLY A 47 -5.86 1.68 -4.44
CA GLY A 47 -4.67 1.62 -5.30
C GLY A 47 -3.37 1.66 -4.50
N SER A 48 -3.28 2.56 -3.51
CA SER A 48 -2.12 2.67 -2.62
C SER A 48 -1.88 1.41 -1.80
N ALA A 49 -2.95 0.76 -1.32
CA ALA A 49 -2.87 -0.51 -0.61
C ALA A 49 -2.37 -1.64 -1.52
N LEU A 50 -2.85 -1.70 -2.76
CA LEU A 50 -2.38 -2.66 -3.76
C LEU A 50 -0.90 -2.43 -4.13
N ASP A 51 -0.49 -1.17 -4.32
CA ASP A 51 0.90 -0.79 -4.57
C ASP A 51 1.81 -1.24 -3.41
N ALA A 52 1.43 -0.90 -2.18
CA ALA A 52 2.16 -1.29 -0.97
C ALA A 52 2.24 -2.81 -0.79
N HIS A 53 1.14 -3.52 -1.03
CA HIS A 53 1.10 -4.97 -0.95
C HIS A 53 1.99 -5.61 -2.02
N SER A 54 1.91 -5.13 -3.25
CA SER A 54 2.74 -5.64 -4.35
C SER A 54 4.23 -5.40 -4.12
N SER A 55 4.58 -4.31 -3.42
CA SER A 55 5.95 -3.91 -3.13
C SER A 55 6.54 -4.55 -1.87
N TRP A 56 5.71 -5.19 -1.03
CA TRP A 56 6.12 -5.66 0.29
C TRP A 56 7.29 -6.66 0.24
N GLY A 57 8.34 -6.39 1.01
CA GLY A 57 9.54 -7.26 1.10
C GLY A 57 10.44 -7.23 -0.14
N ARG A 58 10.16 -6.36 -1.11
CA ARG A 58 11.07 -6.10 -2.24
C ARG A 58 12.17 -5.13 -1.81
N GLN A 59 13.34 -5.22 -2.44
CA GLN A 59 14.41 -4.24 -2.21
C GLN A 59 13.93 -2.82 -2.55
N GLU A 60 14.20 -1.89 -1.63
CA GLU A 60 13.84 -0.49 -1.77
C GLU A 60 15.11 0.35 -1.93
N LEU A 61 15.26 0.97 -3.10
CA LEU A 61 16.42 1.80 -3.43
C LEU A 61 16.37 3.15 -2.72
N ASN A 62 15.18 3.62 -2.36
CA ASN A 62 15.03 4.88 -1.67
C ASN A 62 15.47 4.76 -0.20
N PRO A 63 16.56 5.45 0.22
CA PRO A 63 17.08 5.34 1.58
C PRO A 63 16.12 5.89 2.65
N VAL A 64 15.19 6.77 2.26
CA VAL A 64 14.16 7.31 3.17
C VAL A 64 13.08 6.27 3.46
N LEU A 65 12.76 5.42 2.48
CA LEU A 65 11.70 4.42 2.55
C LEU A 65 12.20 3.04 3.02
N ARG A 66 13.46 2.68 2.72
CA ARG A 66 13.99 1.35 3.04
C ARG A 66 14.01 1.07 4.54
N GLY A 67 13.62 -0.15 4.90
CA GLY A 67 13.74 -0.68 6.25
C GLY A 67 15.17 -1.08 6.61
N ALA A 68 15.36 -1.61 7.82
CA ALA A 68 16.67 -2.05 8.32
C ALA A 68 17.33 -3.10 7.41
N ASN A 69 16.54 -3.95 6.76
CA ASN A 69 17.01 -5.01 5.86
C ASN A 69 17.12 -4.53 4.39
N GLY A 70 16.94 -3.23 4.12
CA GLY A 70 16.99 -2.68 2.75
C GLY A 70 15.72 -2.88 1.93
N GLU A 71 14.62 -3.34 2.54
CA GLU A 71 13.38 -3.67 1.87
C GLU A 71 12.26 -2.65 2.12
N PHE A 72 11.26 -2.67 1.25
CA PHE A 72 9.99 -2.00 1.44
C PHE A 72 9.18 -2.72 2.55
N GLY A 73 8.78 -1.97 3.57
CA GLY A 73 8.02 -2.50 4.70
C GLY A 73 7.18 -1.43 5.41
N MET A 74 6.85 -1.65 6.68
CA MET A 74 5.94 -0.76 7.44
C MET A 74 6.35 0.71 7.42
N ARG A 75 7.65 1.02 7.46
CA ARG A 75 8.16 2.39 7.38
C ARG A 75 7.78 3.05 6.07
N ALA A 76 8.01 2.37 4.95
CA ALA A 76 7.68 2.88 3.63
C ALA A 76 6.17 3.10 3.47
N VAL A 77 5.36 2.16 3.97
CA VAL A 77 3.89 2.29 4.00
C VAL A 77 3.45 3.49 4.83
N ALA A 78 4.01 3.67 6.03
CA ALA A 78 3.66 4.80 6.88
C ALA A 78 3.99 6.15 6.22
N ILE A 79 5.15 6.26 5.58
CA ILE A 79 5.55 7.48 4.87
C ILE A 79 4.65 7.74 3.67
N LYS A 80 4.39 6.73 2.82
CA LYS A 80 3.46 6.86 1.68
C LYS A 80 2.06 7.25 2.14
N ALA A 81 1.56 6.63 3.21
CA ALA A 81 0.24 6.95 3.78
C ALA A 81 0.18 8.36 4.35
N ALA A 82 1.24 8.85 5.01
CA ALA A 82 1.31 10.22 5.51
C ALA A 82 1.27 11.24 4.36
N ILE A 83 2.00 10.98 3.27
CA ILE A 83 1.98 11.83 2.07
C ILE A 83 0.58 11.82 1.44
N ALA A 84 0.00 10.64 1.19
CA ALA A 84 -1.32 10.52 0.58
C ALA A 84 -2.40 11.19 1.44
N GLY A 85 -2.39 10.95 2.76
CA GLY A 85 -3.31 11.58 3.70
C GLY A 85 -3.14 13.10 3.76
N GLY A 86 -1.91 13.61 3.72
CA GLY A 86 -1.63 15.04 3.63
C GLY A 86 -2.21 15.67 2.36
N VAL A 87 -2.03 15.03 1.21
CA VAL A 87 -2.60 15.49 -0.07
C VAL A 87 -4.13 15.49 -0.02
N VAL A 88 -4.77 14.42 0.45
CA VAL A 88 -6.23 14.36 0.61
C VAL A 88 -6.73 15.42 1.60
N GLY A 89 -6.00 15.66 2.69
CA GLY A 89 -6.31 16.70 3.67
C GLY A 89 -6.25 18.10 3.07
N VAL A 90 -5.24 18.40 2.25
CA VAL A 90 -5.14 19.68 1.52
C VAL A 90 -6.30 19.82 0.53
N GLN A 91 -6.61 18.77 -0.25
CA GLN A 91 -7.78 18.77 -1.14
C GLN A 91 -9.06 19.08 -0.37
N TYR A 92 -9.29 18.43 0.78
CA TYR A 92 -10.45 18.66 1.63
C TYR A 92 -10.57 20.13 2.07
N LEU A 93 -9.48 20.74 2.54
CA LEU A 93 -9.46 22.13 2.98
C LEU A 93 -9.73 23.11 1.82
N LEU A 94 -9.17 22.84 0.64
CA LEU A 94 -9.39 23.65 -0.56
C LEU A 94 -10.84 23.54 -1.06
N LEU A 95 -11.37 22.33 -1.12
CA LEU A 95 -12.73 22.06 -1.58
C LEU A 95 -13.79 22.59 -0.62
N ARG A 96 -13.48 22.71 0.68
CA ARG A 96 -14.37 23.42 1.62
C ARG A 96 -14.55 24.90 1.26
N LYS A 97 -13.54 25.54 0.66
CA LYS A 97 -13.60 26.93 0.20
C LYS A 97 -14.12 27.06 -1.24
N ASN A 98 -13.85 26.08 -2.09
CA ASN A 98 -14.28 26.04 -3.47
C ASN A 98 -14.81 24.64 -3.85
N PRO A 99 -16.09 24.34 -3.56
CA PRO A 99 -16.66 23.02 -3.84
C PRO A 99 -16.76 22.71 -5.34
N GLY A 100 -16.74 23.73 -6.21
CA GLY A 100 -16.77 23.56 -7.67
C GLY A 100 -15.53 22.84 -8.23
N ALA A 101 -14.43 22.80 -7.48
CA ALA A 101 -13.23 22.08 -7.88
C ALA A 101 -13.29 20.56 -7.60
N ALA A 102 -14.36 20.05 -6.98
CA ALA A 102 -14.45 18.65 -6.54
C ALA A 102 -14.32 17.64 -7.70
N GLY A 103 -14.87 17.96 -8.87
CA GLY A 103 -14.74 17.12 -10.07
C GLY A 103 -13.29 16.98 -10.54
N HIS A 104 -12.54 18.09 -10.56
CA HIS A 104 -11.12 18.09 -10.97
C HIS A 104 -10.26 17.30 -9.98
N ALA A 105 -10.51 17.49 -8.68
CA ALA A 105 -9.84 16.72 -7.64
C ALA A 105 -10.16 15.22 -7.75
N ALA A 106 -11.41 14.87 -8.10
CA ALA A 106 -11.80 13.49 -8.30
C ALA A 106 -11.11 12.84 -9.51
N VAL A 107 -11.02 13.54 -10.64
CA VAL A 107 -10.27 13.07 -11.82
C VAL A 107 -8.80 12.83 -11.48
N ALA A 108 -8.17 13.77 -10.77
CA ALA A 108 -6.77 13.62 -10.34
C ALA A 108 -6.58 12.39 -9.43
N ASN A 109 -7.50 12.16 -8.49
CA ASN A 109 -7.46 11.00 -7.60
C ASN A 109 -7.65 9.69 -8.38
N PHE A 110 -8.60 9.61 -9.32
CA PHE A 110 -8.75 8.40 -10.15
C PHE A 110 -7.53 8.14 -11.03
N ALA A 111 -6.92 9.18 -11.60
CA ALA A 111 -5.67 9.04 -12.36
C ALA A 111 -4.55 8.47 -11.47
N MET A 112 -4.39 9.00 -10.26
CA MET A 112 -3.42 8.48 -9.28
C MET A 112 -3.71 7.03 -8.88
N ALA A 113 -4.96 6.69 -8.63
CA ALA A 113 -5.37 5.32 -8.33
C ALA A 113 -5.03 4.36 -9.49
N GLY A 114 -5.25 4.80 -10.74
CA GLY A 114 -4.86 4.05 -11.93
C GLY A 114 -3.36 3.82 -12.03
N VAL A 115 -2.53 4.83 -11.71
CA VAL A 115 -1.07 4.68 -11.66
C VAL A 115 -0.67 3.64 -10.61
N PHE A 116 -1.19 3.73 -9.38
CA PHE A 116 -0.88 2.76 -8.32
C PHE A 116 -1.35 1.34 -8.68
N GLY A 117 -2.54 1.21 -9.27
CA GLY A 117 -3.04 -0.07 -9.78
C GLY A 117 -2.16 -0.65 -10.88
N GLY A 118 -1.70 0.20 -11.82
CA GLY A 118 -0.78 -0.20 -12.89
C GLY A 118 0.57 -0.68 -12.38
N VAL A 119 1.16 0.03 -11.40
CA VAL A 119 2.40 -0.39 -10.74
C VAL A 119 2.19 -1.71 -10.00
N ALA A 120 1.07 -1.85 -9.27
CA ALA A 120 0.76 -3.09 -8.57
C ALA A 120 0.60 -4.29 -9.53
N TYR A 121 -0.08 -4.07 -10.66
CA TYR A 121 -0.23 -5.06 -11.71
C TYR A 121 1.11 -5.44 -12.34
N TYR A 122 1.92 -4.46 -12.72
CA TYR A 122 3.26 -4.68 -13.25
C TYR A 122 4.15 -5.44 -12.26
N ASN A 123 4.08 -5.10 -10.98
CA ASN A 123 4.81 -5.79 -9.93
C ASN A 123 4.38 -7.25 -9.79
N HIS A 124 3.08 -7.53 -9.89
CA HIS A 124 2.54 -8.87 -9.78
C HIS A 124 2.95 -9.75 -10.98
N THR A 125 2.92 -9.19 -12.19
CA THR A 125 3.34 -9.91 -13.40
C THR A 125 4.85 -10.07 -13.48
N ASN A 126 5.64 -9.08 -13.05
CA ASN A 126 7.10 -9.07 -13.09
C ASN A 126 7.73 -9.29 -11.70
N HIS A 127 7.40 -10.42 -11.07
CA HIS A 127 7.96 -10.85 -9.76
C HIS A 127 9.50 -11.07 -9.77
N ARG A 128 10.16 -11.01 -10.93
CA ARG A 128 11.61 -11.20 -11.09
C ARG A 128 12.44 -9.92 -10.93
N ALA A 129 11.81 -8.74 -11.00
CA ALA A 129 12.54 -7.47 -11.00
C ALA A 129 13.14 -7.11 -9.64
N PHE A 130 12.57 -7.62 -8.54
CA PHE A 130 13.09 -7.44 -7.17
C PHE A 130 12.85 -8.73 -6.37
N PRO A 131 13.85 -9.63 -6.30
CA PRO A 131 13.73 -10.86 -5.54
C PRO A 131 13.39 -10.55 -4.08
N LEU A 132 12.45 -11.31 -3.52
CA LEU A 132 12.33 -11.41 -2.08
C LEU A 132 13.68 -11.87 -1.52
N PRO A 133 14.10 -11.41 -0.32
CA PRO A 133 15.31 -11.92 0.30
C PRO A 133 15.30 -13.45 0.28
N ALA A 134 16.43 -14.04 -0.09
CA ALA A 134 16.61 -15.48 0.00
C ALA A 134 16.28 -15.91 1.44
N ALA A 135 15.56 -17.03 1.61
CA ALA A 135 15.35 -17.62 2.92
C ALA A 135 16.71 -17.71 3.64
N PRO A 136 16.80 -17.36 4.94
CA PRO A 136 18.06 -17.41 5.64
C PRO A 136 18.68 -18.80 5.40
N SER A 137 19.84 -18.82 4.77
CA SER A 137 20.56 -20.06 4.57
C SER A 137 20.70 -20.73 5.92
N ARG A 138 20.46 -22.05 5.98
CA ARG A 138 20.78 -22.82 7.19
C ARG A 138 22.20 -22.42 7.59
N PRO A 139 22.42 -22.02 8.85
CA PRO A 139 23.75 -21.68 9.30
C PRO A 139 24.71 -22.81 8.93
N THR A 140 25.85 -22.48 8.34
CA THR A 140 26.82 -23.44 7.80
C THR A 140 27.30 -24.45 8.86
N TYR A 141 27.17 -24.12 10.15
CA TYR A 141 27.47 -25.03 11.26
C TYR A 141 26.48 -26.20 11.41
N LEU A 142 25.28 -26.14 10.83
CA LEU A 142 24.30 -27.24 10.83
C LEU A 142 24.51 -28.24 9.67
N ALA A 143 25.34 -27.90 8.68
CA ALA A 143 25.70 -28.81 7.58
C ALA A 143 26.85 -29.75 7.96
N ALA A 144 27.69 -29.37 8.93
CA ALA A 144 28.85 -30.16 9.36
C ALA A 144 28.50 -31.35 10.28
N ALA A 145 27.27 -31.44 10.80
CA ALA A 145 26.87 -32.48 11.74
C ALA A 145 26.34 -33.79 11.09
N GLY A 146 26.37 -33.90 9.75
CA GLY A 146 25.76 -35.01 9.01
C GLY A 146 26.73 -36.07 8.46
N GLY A 147 28.02 -36.00 8.74
CA GLY A 147 29.02 -36.88 8.13
C GLY A 147 29.96 -37.51 9.14
N THR A 148 29.52 -38.57 9.83
CA THR A 148 30.33 -39.71 10.27
C THR A 148 29.43 -40.71 11.03
N ALA A 149 28.91 -41.73 10.34
CA ALA A 149 28.55 -43.02 10.92
C ALA A 149 28.14 -43.99 9.81
N ALA A 150 29.10 -44.79 9.33
CA ALA A 150 28.96 -46.20 8.93
C ALA A 150 30.19 -46.61 8.11
N GLU A 151 31.21 -47.12 8.81
CA GLU A 151 31.97 -48.28 8.32
C GLU A 151 31.17 -49.54 8.64
#